data_AF-A0A961P2T5-F1
#
_entry.id   AF-A0A961P2T5-F1
#
_cell.length_a   1.000
_cell.length_b   1.000
_cell.length_c   1.000
_cell.angle_alpha   90.00
_cell.angle_beta   90.00
_cell.angle_gamma   90.00
#
_symmetry.space_group_name_H-M   'P 1'
#
loop_
_entity.id
_entity.type
_entity.pdbx_description
1 polymer ?
#
loop_
_entity_poly.entity_id
_entity_poly.type
_entity_poly.pdbx_seq_one_letter_code
_entity_poly.pdbx_strand_id
1 'polypeptide(L)'
;AMSLDIAMGGSTNTVLHLLAIAYEGRVNFTMDDIDRLSRKVPVLCKVAPAKQDVHMEDVHRAGGIFGILGEMHRAGLLHADVGTVHSASLGEAIAKFDVMTANDPGVEEFYRAAPGGVRTTQAFSTKNRYKELDRDRKGGVIRSAEHAFSKDGGLAVLFGNIALNGCIVKTAGVDDSILRFTGKARVFESQDSAVSGILTGKVVAGDVVVIRYEGPQGGPGMQEMLYPTSYLKSKGLGAACALLTDGRFSGGTSGLSIGHVSPEAAEGGMIGLVEDGDTIEIDIPGRTIHLAVDEATLAARRAAKGALPWGPAEKRSRHVSTALKAYALLASSAARGAVRILPGEDG
;
A
#
# COMPACT_ATOMS: atom_id res chain seq x y z
N ALA A 1 1.20 -10.54 10.94
CA ALA A 1 0.31 -9.91 9.94
C ALA A 1 1.12 -9.12 8.90
N MET A 2 1.82 -8.04 9.28
CA MET A 2 2.56 -7.19 8.32
C MET A 2 3.56 -7.97 7.44
N SER A 3 4.35 -8.89 8.02
CA SER A 3 5.28 -9.71 7.22
C SER A 3 4.56 -10.53 6.13
N LEU A 4 3.38 -11.06 6.41
CA LEU A 4 2.62 -11.83 5.40
C LEU A 4 2.18 -10.92 4.24
N ASP A 5 1.68 -9.72 4.55
CA ASP A 5 1.27 -8.75 3.53
C ASP A 5 2.46 -8.29 2.67
N ILE A 6 3.63 -8.05 3.27
CA ILE A 6 4.87 -7.77 2.54
C ILE A 6 5.27 -8.93 1.63
N ALA A 7 5.21 -10.17 2.14
CA ALA A 7 5.56 -11.37 1.38
C ALA A 7 4.64 -11.63 0.19
N MET A 8 3.40 -11.12 0.26
CA MET A 8 2.43 -11.19 -0.83
C MET A 8 2.50 -9.99 -1.79
N GLY A 9 3.30 -8.95 -1.46
CA GLY A 9 3.21 -7.65 -2.12
C GLY A 9 1.78 -7.13 -2.09
N GLY A 10 1.18 -7.15 -0.89
CA GLY A 10 -0.23 -6.88 -0.64
C GLY A 10 -0.68 -5.45 -0.94
N SER A 11 -1.80 -5.06 -0.34
CA SER A 11 -2.34 -3.71 -0.53
C SER A 11 -1.60 -2.71 0.37
N THR A 12 -1.27 -1.54 -0.14
CA THR A 12 -0.76 -0.45 0.70
C THR A 12 -1.78 -0.05 1.79
N ASN A 13 -3.09 -0.27 1.55
CA ASN A 13 -4.14 -0.03 2.56
C ASN A 13 -3.99 -0.94 3.80
N THR A 14 -3.35 -2.10 3.68
CA THR A 14 -3.09 -2.97 4.84
C THR A 14 -2.25 -2.24 5.90
N VAL A 15 -1.37 -1.33 5.49
CA VAL A 15 -0.61 -0.46 6.41
C VAL A 15 -1.56 0.36 7.29
N LEU A 16 -2.53 1.05 6.70
CA LEU A 16 -3.50 1.86 7.45
C LEU A 16 -4.28 0.99 8.45
N HIS A 17 -4.78 -0.15 7.99
CA HIS A 17 -5.59 -1.03 8.81
C HIS A 17 -4.79 -1.66 9.95
N LEU A 18 -3.56 -2.11 9.71
CA LEU A 18 -2.73 -2.70 10.77
C LEU A 18 -2.26 -1.65 11.79
N LEU A 19 -1.96 -0.42 11.37
CA LEU A 19 -1.67 0.66 12.29
C LEU A 19 -2.90 0.98 13.16
N ALA A 20 -4.09 1.06 12.57
CA ALA A 20 -5.33 1.30 13.31
C ALA A 20 -5.66 0.16 14.28
N ILE A 21 -5.54 -1.10 13.86
CA ILE A 21 -5.73 -2.28 14.70
C ILE A 21 -4.71 -2.29 15.85
N ALA A 22 -3.45 -1.95 15.58
CA ALA A 22 -2.43 -1.87 16.61
C ALA A 22 -2.72 -0.76 17.62
N TYR A 23 -3.16 0.42 17.16
CA TYR A 23 -3.59 1.52 18.02
C TYR A 23 -4.73 1.08 18.97
N GLU A 24 -5.80 0.51 18.43
CA GLU A 24 -6.94 0.02 19.24
C GLU A 24 -6.54 -1.13 20.17
N GLY A 25 -5.63 -2.00 19.71
CA GLY A 25 -5.04 -3.07 20.51
C GLY A 25 -4.00 -2.60 21.53
N ARG A 26 -3.69 -1.29 21.57
CA ARG A 26 -2.63 -0.69 22.40
C ARG A 26 -1.27 -1.37 22.21
N VAL A 27 -0.99 -1.82 20.99
CA VAL A 27 0.28 -2.39 20.57
C VAL A 27 1.11 -1.30 19.93
N ASN A 28 2.32 -1.08 20.44
CA ASN A 28 3.25 -0.12 19.83
C ASN A 28 3.77 -0.68 18.50
N PHE A 29 3.16 -0.25 17.40
CA PHE A 29 3.52 -0.63 16.03
C PHE A 29 3.43 0.61 15.14
N THR A 30 4.53 0.90 14.45
CA THR A 30 4.72 2.18 13.76
C THR A 30 5.17 1.99 12.30
N MET A 31 5.27 3.10 11.57
CA MET A 31 5.83 3.11 10.22
C MET A 31 7.29 2.60 10.19
N ASP A 32 8.06 2.83 11.25
CA ASP A 32 9.44 2.32 11.38
C ASP A 32 9.48 0.79 11.49
N ASP A 33 8.51 0.19 12.18
CA ASP A 33 8.39 -1.27 12.25
C ASP A 33 8.07 -1.88 10.89
N ILE A 34 7.21 -1.21 10.12
CA ILE A 34 6.86 -1.63 8.76
C ILE A 34 8.09 -1.54 7.85
N ASP A 35 8.85 -0.45 7.90
CA ASP A 35 10.09 -0.32 7.13
C ASP A 35 11.08 -1.43 7.49
N ARG A 36 11.33 -1.62 8.80
CA ARG A 36 12.24 -2.65 9.32
C ARG A 36 11.85 -4.06 8.84
N LEU A 37 10.56 -4.38 8.81
CA LEU A 37 10.07 -5.66 8.28
C LEU A 37 10.22 -5.73 6.76
N SER A 38 9.89 -4.66 6.04
CA SER A 38 9.91 -4.62 4.58
C SER A 38 11.31 -4.82 3.96
N ARG A 39 12.36 -4.53 4.72
CA ARG A 39 13.76 -4.77 4.33
C ARG A 39 14.20 -6.23 4.48
N LYS A 40 13.46 -7.03 5.23
CA LYS A 40 13.85 -8.41 5.60
C LYS A 40 12.99 -9.48 4.94
N VAL A 41 11.74 -9.13 4.64
CA VAL A 41 10.75 -10.09 4.17
C VAL A 41 10.72 -10.11 2.65
N PRO A 42 11.11 -11.22 1.99
CA PRO A 42 11.07 -11.34 0.54
C PRO A 42 9.64 -11.55 0.02
N VAL A 43 9.42 -11.26 -1.27
CA VAL A 43 8.13 -11.50 -1.93
C VAL A 43 8.03 -12.96 -2.38
N LEU A 44 7.25 -13.76 -1.64
CA LEU A 44 7.07 -15.19 -1.87
C LEU A 44 5.91 -15.51 -2.81
N CYS A 45 4.92 -14.62 -2.90
CA CYS A 45 3.74 -14.80 -3.73
C CYS A 45 3.38 -13.48 -4.41
N LYS A 46 3.16 -13.48 -5.72
CA LYS A 46 2.60 -12.34 -6.47
C LYS A 46 1.26 -12.75 -7.08
N VAL A 47 0.23 -11.98 -6.76
CA VAL A 47 -1.16 -12.21 -7.22
C VAL A 47 -1.59 -11.01 -8.07
N ALA A 48 -2.57 -11.19 -8.95
CA ALA A 48 -3.22 -10.09 -9.68
C ALA A 48 -3.58 -8.95 -8.70
N PRO A 49 -3.27 -7.67 -9.05
CA PRO A 49 -2.83 -7.17 -10.35
C PRO A 49 -1.33 -7.32 -10.64
N ALA A 50 -0.50 -7.64 -9.64
CA ALA A 50 0.97 -7.62 -9.76
C ALA A 50 1.49 -8.73 -10.69
N LYS A 51 0.75 -9.83 -10.81
CA LYS A 51 1.00 -10.92 -11.75
C LYS A 51 -0.34 -11.35 -12.37
N GLN A 52 -0.49 -11.13 -13.68
CA GLN A 52 -1.78 -11.21 -14.38
C GLN A 52 -2.34 -12.64 -14.52
N ASP A 53 -1.48 -13.64 -14.47
CA ASP A 53 -1.78 -15.06 -14.65
C ASP A 53 -1.99 -15.81 -13.32
N VAL A 54 -1.99 -15.10 -12.18
CA VAL A 54 -2.17 -15.71 -10.85
C VAL A 54 -3.30 -15.02 -10.10
N HIS A 55 -4.32 -15.78 -9.72
CA HIS A 55 -5.50 -15.32 -8.99
C HIS A 55 -5.60 -16.00 -7.61
N MET A 56 -6.60 -15.63 -6.82
CA MET A 56 -6.76 -16.14 -5.45
C MET A 56 -7.00 -17.65 -5.39
N GLU A 57 -7.68 -18.21 -6.39
CA GLU A 57 -7.88 -19.66 -6.55
C GLU A 57 -6.56 -20.40 -6.78
N ASP A 58 -5.60 -19.78 -7.48
CA ASP A 58 -4.27 -20.37 -7.71
C ASP A 58 -3.46 -20.35 -6.42
N VAL A 59 -3.55 -19.27 -5.64
CA VAL A 59 -2.97 -19.19 -4.29
C VAL A 59 -3.56 -20.26 -3.38
N HIS A 60 -4.89 -20.43 -3.40
CA HIS A 60 -5.56 -21.49 -2.64
C HIS A 60 -5.06 -22.87 -3.04
N ARG A 61 -5.01 -23.17 -4.35
CA ARG A 61 -4.45 -24.42 -4.88
C ARG A 61 -3.00 -24.67 -4.49
N ALA A 62 -2.22 -23.61 -4.23
CA ALA A 62 -0.83 -23.72 -3.80
C ALA A 62 -0.64 -23.97 -2.28
N GLY A 63 -1.73 -24.10 -1.52
CA GLY A 63 -1.75 -24.22 -0.06
C GLY A 63 -2.26 -22.98 0.67
N GLY A 64 -2.76 -21.98 -0.06
CA GLY A 64 -3.36 -20.77 0.48
C GLY A 64 -2.41 -19.98 1.38
N ILE A 65 -2.98 -19.27 2.35
CA ILE A 65 -2.23 -18.47 3.31
C ILE A 65 -1.26 -19.34 4.15
N PHE A 66 -1.65 -20.55 4.53
CA PHE A 66 -0.78 -21.43 5.30
C PHE A 66 0.41 -21.96 4.50
N GLY A 67 0.29 -22.12 3.17
CA GLY A 67 1.43 -22.39 2.30
C GLY A 67 2.45 -21.25 2.33
N ILE A 68 1.99 -19.99 2.32
CA ILE A 68 2.87 -18.80 2.42
C ILE A 68 3.50 -18.72 3.81
N LEU A 69 2.69 -18.87 4.87
CA LEU A 69 3.17 -18.88 6.25
C LEU A 69 4.17 -20.00 6.51
N GLY A 70 3.98 -21.18 5.91
CA GLY A 70 4.92 -22.30 5.97
C GLY A 70 6.30 -21.94 5.42
N GLU A 71 6.37 -21.31 4.24
CA GLU A 71 7.64 -20.84 3.68
C GLU A 71 8.29 -19.74 4.52
N MET A 72 7.48 -18.79 5.03
CA MET A 72 7.98 -17.76 5.93
C MET A 72 8.51 -18.35 7.26
N HIS A 73 7.85 -19.38 7.79
CA HIS A 73 8.29 -20.08 8.99
C HIS A 73 9.61 -20.81 8.77
N ARG A 74 9.75 -21.54 7.65
CA ARG A 74 11.02 -22.16 7.23
C ARG A 74 12.15 -21.14 7.08
N ALA A 75 11.83 -19.93 6.65
CA ALA A 75 12.78 -18.83 6.53
C ALA A 75 13.08 -18.09 7.85
N GLY A 76 12.47 -18.49 8.97
CA GLY A 76 12.67 -17.83 10.26
C GLY A 76 12.06 -16.43 10.37
N LEU A 77 11.04 -16.12 9.57
CA LEU A 77 10.44 -14.78 9.46
C LEU A 77 9.16 -14.61 10.30
N LEU A 78 8.80 -15.61 11.12
CA LEU A 78 7.57 -15.63 11.91
C LEU A 78 7.84 -15.96 13.39
N HIS A 79 7.06 -15.33 14.27
CA HIS A 79 6.90 -15.75 15.66
C HIS A 79 5.85 -16.88 15.70
N ALA A 80 6.32 -18.12 15.84
CA ALA A 80 5.47 -19.31 15.73
C ALA A 80 4.72 -19.66 17.03
N ASP A 81 5.14 -19.12 18.16
CA ASP A 81 4.61 -19.34 19.51
C ASP A 81 3.33 -18.56 19.81
N VAL A 82 2.95 -17.59 18.97
CA VAL A 82 1.76 -16.77 19.16
C VAL A 82 0.48 -17.59 18.96
N GLY A 83 -0.43 -17.55 19.93
CA GLY A 83 -1.73 -18.23 19.86
C GLY A 83 -2.65 -17.68 18.77
N THR A 84 -3.55 -18.53 18.27
CA THR A 84 -4.62 -18.12 17.34
C THR A 84 -5.99 -18.55 17.87
N VAL A 85 -7.07 -18.05 17.27
CA VAL A 85 -8.44 -18.39 17.70
C VAL A 85 -8.79 -19.88 17.62
N HIS A 86 -8.05 -20.68 16.84
CA HIS A 86 -8.39 -22.08 16.56
C HIS A 86 -7.25 -23.08 16.87
N SER A 87 -6.10 -22.60 17.34
CA SER A 87 -4.90 -23.40 17.59
C SER A 87 -4.05 -22.74 18.67
N ALA A 88 -3.37 -23.55 19.48
CA ALA A 88 -2.63 -23.03 20.63
C ALA A 88 -1.43 -22.17 20.22
N SER A 89 -0.87 -22.42 19.03
CA SER A 89 0.19 -21.60 18.44
C SER A 89 0.08 -21.53 16.91
N LEU A 90 0.67 -20.48 16.31
CA LEU A 90 0.77 -20.33 14.86
C LEU A 90 1.60 -21.45 14.24
N GLY A 91 2.62 -21.96 14.94
CA GLY A 91 3.43 -23.10 14.51
C GLY A 91 2.60 -24.37 14.37
N GLU A 92 1.73 -24.67 15.33
CA GLU A 92 0.78 -25.79 15.24
C GLU A 92 -0.21 -25.62 14.07
N ALA A 93 -0.71 -24.40 13.87
CA ALA A 93 -1.58 -24.09 12.75
C ALA A 93 -0.88 -24.35 11.40
N ILE A 94 0.36 -23.88 11.26
CA ILE A 94 1.19 -24.11 10.07
C ILE A 94 1.46 -25.59 9.86
N ALA A 95 1.87 -26.33 10.90
CA ALA A 95 2.13 -27.76 10.80
C ALA A 95 0.89 -28.56 10.34
N LYS A 96 -0.30 -28.11 10.73
CA LYS A 96 -1.57 -28.72 10.34
C LYS A 96 -1.98 -28.41 8.89
N PHE A 97 -1.75 -27.18 8.42
CA PHE A 97 -2.34 -26.70 7.15
C PHE A 97 -1.34 -26.44 6.03
N ASP A 98 -0.03 -26.34 6.29
CA ASP A 98 0.96 -26.19 5.23
C ASP A 98 1.08 -27.50 4.46
N VAL A 99 0.55 -27.51 3.24
CA VAL A 99 0.54 -28.67 2.33
C VAL A 99 1.90 -29.33 2.15
N MET A 100 3.01 -28.60 2.32
CA MET A 100 4.37 -29.18 2.18
C MET A 100 4.75 -30.13 3.32
N THR A 101 4.10 -30.01 4.47
CA THR A 101 4.42 -30.79 5.68
C THR A 101 3.20 -31.52 6.26
N ALA A 102 2.00 -30.98 6.04
CA ALA A 102 0.73 -31.58 6.40
C ALA A 102 0.54 -32.87 5.59
N ASN A 103 0.75 -34.02 6.24
CA ASN A 103 0.48 -35.35 5.68
C ASN A 103 -0.97 -35.77 6.00
N ASP A 104 -1.95 -34.94 5.59
CA ASP A 104 -3.38 -35.11 5.88
C ASP A 104 -4.20 -35.03 4.57
N PRO A 105 -4.84 -36.14 4.13
CA PRO A 105 -5.67 -36.15 2.93
C PRO A 105 -6.82 -35.13 2.94
N GLY A 106 -7.37 -34.81 4.12
CA GLY A 106 -8.44 -33.81 4.25
C GLY A 106 -7.94 -32.39 3.97
N VAL A 107 -6.71 -32.09 4.35
CA VAL A 107 -6.05 -30.80 4.04
C VAL A 107 -5.77 -30.72 2.54
N GLU A 108 -5.31 -31.81 1.92
CA GLU A 108 -5.14 -31.85 0.46
C GLU A 108 -6.47 -31.65 -0.28
N GLU A 109 -7.53 -32.33 0.14
CA GLU A 109 -8.86 -32.17 -0.46
C GLU A 109 -9.37 -30.72 -0.32
N PHE A 110 -9.14 -30.10 0.83
CA PHE A 110 -9.53 -28.71 1.10
C PHE A 110 -8.86 -27.72 0.13
N TYR A 111 -7.54 -27.83 -0.07
CA TYR A 111 -6.81 -26.92 -0.97
C TYR A 111 -7.03 -27.23 -2.45
N ARG A 112 -7.52 -28.43 -2.79
CA ARG A 112 -7.92 -28.75 -4.17
C ARG A 112 -9.22 -28.07 -4.60
N ALA A 113 -9.93 -27.33 -3.73
CA ALA A 113 -11.12 -26.56 -4.12
C ALA A 113 -10.85 -25.70 -5.37
N ALA A 114 -11.69 -25.86 -6.40
CA ALA A 114 -11.54 -25.16 -7.67
C ALA A 114 -12.78 -24.30 -8.00
N PRO A 115 -12.63 -23.25 -8.81
CA PRO A 115 -13.75 -22.45 -9.28
C PRO A 115 -14.84 -23.30 -9.95
N GLY A 116 -16.10 -22.88 -9.74
CA GLY A 116 -17.25 -23.54 -10.35
C GLY A 116 -17.27 -23.49 -11.87
N GLY A 117 -16.73 -22.42 -12.47
CA GLY A 117 -16.75 -22.17 -13.91
C GLY A 117 -18.14 -21.88 -14.49
N VAL A 118 -19.17 -21.80 -13.64
CA VAL A 118 -20.56 -21.54 -14.02
C VAL A 118 -21.16 -20.46 -13.14
N ARG A 119 -22.01 -19.61 -13.72
CA ARG A 119 -22.73 -18.58 -12.96
C ARG A 119 -23.76 -19.25 -12.06
N THR A 120 -23.77 -18.89 -10.78
CA THR A 120 -24.73 -19.40 -9.80
C THR A 120 -25.07 -18.32 -8.77
N THR A 121 -26.30 -18.32 -8.29
CA THR A 121 -26.76 -17.48 -7.16
C THR A 121 -26.97 -18.30 -5.88
N GLN A 122 -26.82 -19.63 -5.96
CA GLN A 122 -26.96 -20.53 -4.82
C GLN A 122 -25.61 -20.70 -4.12
N ALA A 123 -25.53 -20.32 -2.85
CA ALA A 123 -24.33 -20.49 -2.03
C ALA A 123 -23.88 -21.96 -1.97
N PHE A 124 -22.57 -22.20 -2.00
CA PHE A 124 -21.95 -23.53 -1.90
C PHE A 124 -22.43 -24.56 -2.95
N SER A 125 -22.92 -24.10 -4.10
CA SER A 125 -23.47 -24.97 -5.15
C SER A 125 -22.44 -25.72 -6.00
N THR A 126 -21.14 -25.55 -5.72
CA THR A 126 -20.06 -26.14 -6.51
C THR A 126 -19.14 -26.98 -5.65
N LYS A 127 -18.69 -28.11 -6.22
CA LYS A 127 -17.78 -29.08 -5.57
C LYS A 127 -16.59 -29.42 -6.45
N ASN A 128 -16.25 -28.50 -7.38
CA ASN A 128 -15.15 -28.68 -8.31
C ASN A 128 -13.84 -28.79 -7.54
N ARG A 129 -12.93 -29.63 -8.05
CA ARG A 129 -11.60 -29.82 -7.50
C ARG A 129 -10.57 -29.83 -8.61
N TYR A 130 -9.41 -29.21 -8.40
CA TYR A 130 -8.24 -29.41 -9.24
C TYR A 130 -7.78 -30.87 -9.15
N LYS A 131 -7.10 -31.38 -10.17
CA LYS A 131 -6.54 -32.75 -10.12
C LYS A 131 -5.43 -32.87 -9.07
N GLU A 132 -4.63 -31.82 -8.94
CA GLU A 132 -3.42 -31.79 -8.12
C GLU A 132 -3.17 -30.37 -7.57
N LEU A 133 -2.51 -30.29 -6.43
CA LEU A 133 -2.07 -29.03 -5.81
C LEU A 133 -0.85 -28.44 -6.52
N ASP A 134 -0.64 -27.14 -6.38
CA ASP A 134 0.64 -26.51 -6.73
C ASP A 134 1.61 -26.58 -5.55
N ARG A 135 2.56 -27.52 -5.62
CA ARG A 135 3.61 -27.74 -4.62
C ARG A 135 4.97 -27.22 -5.08
N ASP A 136 5.06 -26.56 -6.24
CA ASP A 136 6.33 -26.07 -6.77
C ASP A 136 6.77 -24.78 -6.04
N ARG A 137 7.73 -24.91 -5.12
CA ARG A 137 8.30 -23.78 -4.36
C ARG A 137 9.42 -23.04 -5.09
N LYS A 138 9.69 -23.34 -6.35
CA LYS A 138 10.69 -22.66 -7.19
C LYS A 138 10.04 -21.81 -8.28
N GLY A 139 9.19 -22.42 -9.10
CA GLY A 139 8.54 -21.78 -10.24
C GLY A 139 7.09 -21.38 -10.00
N GLY A 140 6.43 -22.05 -9.05
CA GLY A 140 4.99 -21.97 -8.79
C GLY A 140 4.49 -20.67 -8.19
N VAL A 141 3.24 -20.69 -7.74
CA VAL A 141 2.49 -19.53 -7.21
C VAL A 141 3.06 -19.03 -5.89
N ILE A 142 3.41 -19.95 -5.00
CA ILE A 142 4.07 -19.68 -3.72
C ILE A 142 5.50 -20.22 -3.82
N ARG A 143 6.49 -19.36 -3.60
CA ARG A 143 7.91 -19.70 -3.71
C ARG A 143 8.59 -19.71 -2.36
N SER A 144 9.66 -20.50 -2.24
CA SER A 144 10.56 -20.47 -1.10
C SER A 144 11.31 -19.14 -1.05
N ALA A 145 11.89 -18.81 0.12
CA ALA A 145 12.70 -17.61 0.27
C ALA A 145 13.90 -17.59 -0.68
N GLU A 146 14.49 -18.74 -1.02
CA GLU A 146 15.60 -18.86 -1.97
C GLU A 146 15.17 -18.42 -3.38
N HIS A 147 13.98 -18.83 -3.82
CA HIS A 147 13.44 -18.57 -5.16
C HIS A 147 12.41 -17.44 -5.21
N ALA A 148 12.36 -16.61 -4.17
CA ALA A 148 11.44 -15.48 -4.06
C ALA A 148 11.45 -14.59 -5.31
N PHE A 149 10.30 -13.98 -5.63
CA PHE A 149 10.17 -13.06 -6.75
C PHE A 149 11.05 -11.81 -6.59
N SER A 150 11.27 -11.39 -5.35
CA SER A 150 12.16 -10.30 -4.96
C SER A 150 12.69 -10.60 -3.57
N LYS A 151 13.97 -10.29 -3.34
CA LYS A 151 14.60 -10.38 -2.02
C LYS A 151 14.22 -9.21 -1.13
N ASP A 152 13.97 -8.05 -1.73
CA ASP A 152 13.34 -6.92 -1.06
C ASP A 152 11.82 -7.10 -1.00
N GLY A 153 11.22 -6.62 0.09
CA GLY A 153 9.78 -6.74 0.31
C GLY A 153 8.95 -5.99 -0.71
N GLY A 154 7.70 -6.44 -0.89
CA GLY A 154 6.78 -5.91 -1.91
C GLY A 154 6.14 -4.56 -1.57
N LEU A 155 6.51 -3.99 -0.43
CA LEU A 155 6.16 -2.67 0.05
C LEU A 155 7.42 -1.97 0.54
N ALA A 156 7.46 -0.65 0.46
CA ALA A 156 8.48 0.16 1.11
C ALA A 156 7.86 1.37 1.79
N VAL A 157 8.47 1.78 2.89
CA VAL A 157 8.21 3.05 3.55
C VAL A 157 9.32 4.01 3.16
N LEU A 158 8.99 5.20 2.68
CA LEU A 158 9.97 6.25 2.38
C LEU A 158 9.83 7.38 3.40
N PHE A 159 10.95 7.94 3.82
CA PHE A 159 11.00 9.07 4.73
C PHE A 159 11.76 10.25 4.12
N GLY A 160 11.52 11.45 4.61
CA GLY A 160 12.30 12.63 4.26
C GLY A 160 11.50 13.90 4.48
N ASN A 161 12.03 15.05 4.05
CA ASN A 161 11.43 16.34 4.38
C ASN A 161 9.98 16.48 3.89
N ILE A 162 9.63 15.83 2.77
CA ILE A 162 8.26 15.86 2.25
C ILE A 162 7.29 14.93 3.02
N ALA A 163 7.81 13.87 3.65
CA ALA A 163 7.07 12.82 4.34
C ALA A 163 7.77 12.45 5.66
N LEU A 164 7.73 13.37 6.64
CA LEU A 164 8.43 13.20 7.91
C LEU A 164 7.98 11.96 8.69
N ASN A 165 6.68 11.67 8.66
CA ASN A 165 6.09 10.50 9.31
C ASN A 165 5.95 9.30 8.35
N GLY A 166 6.59 9.39 7.19
CA GLY A 166 6.62 8.35 6.18
C GLY A 166 5.54 8.46 5.12
N CYS A 167 5.77 7.77 4.00
CA CYS A 167 4.81 7.48 2.94
C CYS A 167 5.05 6.06 2.40
N ILE A 168 4.08 5.48 1.70
CA ILE A 168 4.11 4.08 1.27
C ILE A 168 4.14 3.97 -0.24
N VAL A 169 4.99 3.07 -0.74
CA VAL A 169 5.04 2.64 -2.13
C VAL A 169 5.00 1.11 -2.24
N LYS A 170 4.26 0.61 -3.23
CA LYS A 170 4.22 -0.82 -3.55
C LYS A 170 5.33 -1.18 -4.54
N THR A 171 6.51 -1.46 -4.01
CA THR A 171 7.72 -1.82 -4.79
C THR A 171 7.49 -3.01 -5.71
N ALA A 172 6.62 -3.97 -5.34
CA ALA A 172 6.31 -5.12 -6.19
C ALA A 172 5.68 -4.76 -7.55
N GLY A 173 5.13 -3.55 -7.68
CA GLY A 173 4.52 -3.01 -8.91
C GLY A 173 5.33 -1.88 -9.56
N VAL A 174 6.54 -1.58 -9.09
CA VAL A 174 7.43 -0.55 -9.65
C VAL A 174 8.43 -1.22 -10.60
N ASP A 175 8.71 -0.58 -11.73
CA ASP A 175 9.74 -1.04 -12.68
C ASP A 175 11.14 -0.74 -12.15
N ASP A 176 12.09 -1.67 -12.33
CA ASP A 176 13.46 -1.55 -11.82
C ASP A 176 14.17 -0.28 -12.33
N SER A 177 13.81 0.21 -13.52
CA SER A 177 14.41 1.41 -14.12
C SER A 177 14.05 2.73 -13.40
N ILE A 178 13.01 2.73 -12.55
CA ILE A 178 12.52 3.93 -11.85
C ILE A 178 12.53 3.77 -10.32
N LEU A 179 13.29 2.81 -9.79
CA LEU A 179 13.50 2.68 -8.34
C LEU A 179 14.19 3.92 -7.73
N ARG A 180 14.94 4.66 -8.55
CA ARG A 180 15.38 6.03 -8.29
C ARG A 180 14.77 6.94 -9.34
N PHE A 181 14.08 7.98 -8.91
CA PHE A 181 13.39 8.90 -9.80
C PHE A 181 13.58 10.33 -9.31
N THR A 182 13.98 11.23 -10.19
CA THR A 182 14.03 12.67 -9.91
C THR A 182 13.20 13.36 -10.97
N GLY A 183 12.25 14.18 -10.55
CA GLY A 183 11.32 14.81 -11.48
C GLY A 183 10.81 16.16 -11.01
N LYS A 184 10.08 16.82 -11.90
CA LYS A 184 9.50 18.15 -11.66
C LYS A 184 8.07 18.03 -11.16
N ALA A 185 7.76 18.72 -10.07
CA ALA A 185 6.44 18.68 -9.48
C ALA A 185 5.40 19.26 -10.45
N ARG A 186 4.32 18.50 -10.63
CA ARG A 186 3.08 18.97 -11.25
C ARG A 186 1.95 18.85 -10.22
N VAL A 187 1.55 19.96 -9.64
CA VAL A 187 0.69 20.04 -8.47
C VAL A 187 -0.78 20.11 -8.87
N PHE A 188 -1.56 19.26 -8.24
CA PHE A 188 -3.00 19.18 -8.36
C PHE A 188 -3.61 19.13 -6.96
N GLU A 189 -4.76 19.79 -6.82
CA GLU A 189 -5.46 19.91 -5.54
C GLU A 189 -6.76 19.13 -5.55
N SER A 190 -6.89 18.14 -6.43
CA SER A 190 -7.93 17.11 -6.42
C SER A 190 -7.58 15.98 -7.37
N GLN A 191 -8.16 14.80 -7.17
CA GLN A 191 -8.11 13.72 -8.17
C GLN A 191 -8.58 14.21 -9.56
N ASP A 192 -9.69 14.94 -9.61
CA ASP A 192 -10.30 15.36 -10.88
C ASP A 192 -9.40 16.31 -11.68
N SER A 193 -8.72 17.24 -10.99
CA SER A 193 -7.76 18.15 -11.63
C SER A 193 -6.53 17.39 -12.13
N ALA A 194 -6.04 16.39 -11.38
CA ALA A 194 -4.94 15.54 -11.81
C ALA A 194 -5.32 14.71 -13.05
N VAL A 195 -6.51 14.10 -13.04
CA VAL A 195 -7.05 13.36 -14.20
C VAL A 195 -7.12 14.25 -15.43
N SER A 196 -7.68 15.45 -15.29
CA SER A 196 -7.75 16.43 -16.38
C SER A 196 -6.35 16.79 -16.90
N GLY A 197 -5.40 17.07 -16.00
CA GLY A 197 -4.02 17.38 -16.36
C GLY A 197 -3.31 16.26 -17.12
N ILE A 198 -3.53 15.01 -16.74
CA ILE A 198 -2.98 13.83 -17.44
C ILE A 198 -3.62 13.68 -18.82
N LEU A 199 -4.95 13.78 -18.92
CA LEU A 199 -5.67 13.53 -20.18
C LEU A 199 -5.43 14.63 -21.22
N THR A 200 -5.28 15.88 -20.78
CA THR A 200 -5.04 17.06 -21.63
C THR A 200 -3.56 17.29 -21.96
N GLY A 201 -2.64 16.47 -21.44
CA GLY A 201 -1.21 16.57 -21.73
C GLY A 201 -0.46 17.65 -20.95
N LYS A 202 -1.05 18.17 -19.87
CA LYS A 202 -0.32 19.05 -18.91
C LYS A 202 0.75 18.27 -18.15
N VAL A 203 0.54 16.98 -17.93
CA VAL A 203 1.55 16.06 -17.38
C VAL A 203 2.39 15.49 -18.50
N VAL A 204 3.72 15.54 -18.34
CA VAL A 204 4.69 15.04 -19.32
C VAL A 204 5.71 14.10 -18.66
N ALA A 205 6.46 13.35 -19.48
CA ALA A 205 7.55 12.50 -18.99
C ALA A 205 8.56 13.30 -18.15
N GLY A 206 8.97 12.74 -17.01
CA GLY A 206 9.82 13.41 -16.02
C GLY A 206 9.06 14.17 -14.93
N ASP A 207 7.73 14.26 -15.00
CA ASP A 207 6.93 14.88 -13.95
C ASP A 207 6.75 13.96 -12.72
N VAL A 208 6.70 14.57 -11.54
CA VAL A 208 6.13 14.02 -10.31
C VAL A 208 4.76 14.64 -10.13
N VAL A 209 3.70 13.88 -10.40
CA VAL A 209 2.32 14.34 -10.25
C VAL A 209 1.95 14.32 -8.77
N VAL A 210 1.85 15.50 -8.17
CA VAL A 210 1.51 15.68 -6.75
C VAL A 210 0.02 15.95 -6.63
N ILE A 211 -0.70 15.10 -5.93
CA ILE A 211 -2.14 15.24 -5.66
C ILE A 211 -2.32 15.45 -4.16
N ARG A 212 -2.66 16.67 -3.74
CA ARG A 212 -2.76 17.04 -2.32
C ARG A 212 -4.18 17.37 -1.87
N TYR A 213 -4.35 17.44 -0.55
CA TYR A 213 -5.65 17.61 0.11
C TYR A 213 -6.59 16.42 -0.16
N GLU A 214 -6.03 15.23 -0.31
CA GLU A 214 -6.79 13.98 -0.46
C GLU A 214 -6.58 13.04 0.74
N GLY A 215 -5.92 13.50 1.80
CA GLY A 215 -5.68 12.78 3.05
C GLY A 215 -6.91 12.63 3.96
N PRO A 216 -6.74 12.07 5.17
CA PRO A 216 -7.82 11.85 6.13
C PRO A 216 -8.67 13.10 6.42
N GLN A 217 -8.04 14.24 6.70
CA GLN A 217 -8.71 15.50 7.01
C GLN A 217 -8.97 16.34 5.77
N GLY A 218 -7.97 16.48 4.89
CA GLY A 218 -8.05 17.33 3.69
C GLY A 218 -9.00 16.79 2.64
N GLY A 219 -9.09 15.46 2.55
CA GLY A 219 -9.98 14.71 1.67
C GLY A 219 -11.41 15.23 1.80
N PRO A 220 -12.10 15.14 2.95
CA PRO A 220 -11.85 14.20 4.04
C PRO A 220 -12.20 12.76 3.66
N GLY A 221 -11.68 11.80 4.43
CA GLY A 221 -11.96 10.37 4.26
C GLY A 221 -10.88 9.60 3.51
N MET A 222 -9.77 10.24 3.15
CA MET A 222 -8.63 9.63 2.47
C MET A 222 -9.05 8.78 1.27
N GLN A 223 -9.68 9.39 0.25
CA GLN A 223 -10.28 8.63 -0.85
C GLN A 223 -9.25 7.81 -1.64
N GLU A 224 -9.66 6.64 -2.12
CA GLU A 224 -8.82 5.78 -2.95
C GLU A 224 -8.85 6.25 -4.41
N MET A 225 -7.67 6.52 -4.96
CA MET A 225 -7.55 7.06 -6.31
C MET A 225 -7.04 6.02 -7.30
N LEU A 226 -7.94 5.47 -8.13
CA LEU A 226 -7.54 4.57 -9.22
C LEU A 226 -7.24 5.33 -10.51
N TYR A 227 -8.05 6.34 -10.83
CA TYR A 227 -8.05 6.97 -12.16
C TYR A 227 -6.73 7.65 -12.57
N PRO A 228 -6.03 8.41 -11.69
CA PRO A 228 -4.76 9.01 -12.09
C PRO A 228 -3.76 7.95 -12.57
N THR A 229 -3.66 6.82 -11.85
CA THR A 229 -2.73 5.74 -12.18
C THR A 229 -3.08 5.07 -13.51
N SER A 230 -4.37 4.79 -13.74
CA SER A 230 -4.87 4.20 -14.99
C SER A 230 -4.64 5.10 -16.20
N TYR A 231 -4.90 6.40 -16.08
CA TYR A 231 -4.75 7.32 -17.21
C TYR A 231 -3.29 7.63 -17.53
N LEU A 232 -2.43 7.66 -16.52
CA LEU A 232 -1.00 7.83 -16.70
C LEU A 232 -0.42 6.63 -17.46
N LYS A 233 -0.86 5.41 -17.13
CA LYS A 233 -0.55 4.20 -17.93
C LYS A 233 -1.10 4.28 -19.35
N SER A 234 -2.35 4.69 -19.56
CA SER A 234 -2.95 4.77 -20.91
C SER A 234 -2.28 5.80 -21.82
N LYS A 235 -1.66 6.83 -21.23
CA LYS A 235 -0.87 7.85 -21.95
C LYS A 235 0.58 7.41 -22.20
N GLY A 236 0.97 6.19 -21.81
CA GLY A 236 2.34 5.69 -21.96
C GLY A 236 3.33 6.31 -20.97
N LEU A 237 2.86 6.96 -19.91
CA LEU A 237 3.70 7.65 -18.93
C LEU A 237 4.02 6.81 -17.69
N GLY A 238 3.49 5.58 -17.59
CA GLY A 238 3.52 4.76 -16.37
C GLY A 238 4.91 4.48 -15.79
N ALA A 239 5.94 4.44 -16.64
CA ALA A 239 7.34 4.30 -16.24
C ALA A 239 8.18 5.58 -16.48
N ALA A 240 7.52 6.71 -16.79
CA ALA A 240 8.15 7.99 -17.09
C ALA A 240 7.78 9.09 -16.09
N CYS A 241 6.76 8.88 -15.25
CA CYS A 241 6.34 9.80 -14.21
C CYS A 241 6.16 9.07 -12.87
N ALA A 242 6.19 9.84 -11.79
CA ALA A 242 5.79 9.40 -10.47
C ALA A 242 4.45 10.02 -10.06
N LEU A 243 3.74 9.37 -9.15
CA LEU A 243 2.54 9.89 -8.48
C LEU A 243 2.83 10.00 -6.99
N LEU A 244 2.48 11.13 -6.38
CA LEU A 244 2.67 11.41 -4.96
C LEU A 244 1.38 11.99 -4.36
N THR A 245 0.90 11.45 -3.25
CA THR A 245 -0.32 11.96 -2.60
C THR A 245 -0.35 11.75 -1.10
N ASP A 246 -1.03 12.67 -0.40
CA ASP A 246 -1.45 12.50 1.00
C ASP A 246 -2.71 11.61 1.14
N GLY A 247 -3.40 11.31 0.03
CA GLY A 247 -4.45 10.30 -0.05
C GLY A 247 -3.91 8.87 -0.19
N ARG A 248 -4.70 7.97 -0.80
CA ARG A 248 -4.30 6.58 -1.05
C ARG A 248 -4.53 6.15 -2.49
N PHE A 249 -3.67 5.24 -2.96
CA PHE A 249 -3.84 4.56 -4.24
C PHE A 249 -4.45 3.18 -4.05
N SER A 250 -4.98 2.61 -5.12
CA SER A 250 -5.60 1.31 -5.05
C SER A 250 -4.58 0.18 -4.91
N GLY A 251 -4.97 -0.93 -4.28
CA GLY A 251 -4.17 -2.17 -4.33
C GLY A 251 -3.96 -2.69 -5.77
N GLY A 252 -4.81 -2.23 -6.69
CA GLY A 252 -4.77 -2.36 -8.15
C GLY A 252 -3.62 -1.62 -8.86
N THR A 253 -2.99 -0.65 -8.19
CA THR A 253 -2.08 0.31 -8.81
C THR A 253 -0.71 -0.31 -9.13
N SER A 254 -0.13 0.12 -10.25
CA SER A 254 1.22 -0.23 -10.72
C SER A 254 1.96 1.05 -11.13
N GLY A 255 3.28 0.98 -11.29
CA GLY A 255 4.15 2.14 -11.49
C GLY A 255 4.55 2.81 -10.17
N LEU A 256 5.31 3.91 -10.28
CA LEU A 256 5.83 4.64 -9.13
C LEU A 256 4.72 5.52 -8.50
N SER A 257 3.85 4.89 -7.72
CA SER A 257 2.73 5.55 -7.03
C SER A 257 2.90 5.50 -5.52
N ILE A 258 3.07 6.68 -4.92
CA ILE A 258 3.43 6.88 -3.52
C ILE A 258 2.26 7.56 -2.81
N GLY A 259 1.65 6.86 -1.86
CA GLY A 259 0.52 7.36 -1.08
C GLY A 259 0.86 7.57 0.38
N HIS A 260 -0.13 8.04 1.14
CA HIS A 260 -0.08 8.17 2.59
C HIS A 260 0.98 9.15 3.06
N VAL A 261 1.32 10.16 2.25
CA VAL A 261 2.29 11.18 2.65
C VAL A 261 1.83 11.82 3.94
N SER A 262 2.65 11.64 4.97
CA SER A 262 2.38 12.08 6.33
C SER A 262 3.55 12.96 6.80
N PRO A 263 3.30 14.18 7.30
CA PRO A 263 1.98 14.78 7.50
C PRO A 263 1.26 15.16 6.19
N GLU A 264 -0.07 15.09 6.15
CA GLU A 264 -0.90 15.49 5.00
C GLU A 264 -0.90 17.01 4.79
N ALA A 265 -1.35 17.48 3.62
CA ALA A 265 -1.36 18.91 3.33
C ALA A 265 -2.26 19.71 4.29
N ALA A 266 -3.41 19.16 4.69
CA ALA A 266 -4.36 19.86 5.56
C ALA A 266 -3.82 20.08 6.99
N GLU A 267 -2.96 19.19 7.47
CA GLU A 267 -2.30 19.29 8.79
C GLU A 267 -0.98 20.08 8.74
N GLY A 268 -0.66 20.73 7.61
CA GLY A 268 0.54 21.56 7.46
C GLY A 268 1.78 20.80 7.00
N GLY A 269 1.58 19.58 6.48
CA GLY A 269 2.64 18.77 5.89
C GLY A 269 3.34 19.46 4.73
N MET A 270 4.59 19.09 4.51
CA MET A 270 5.44 19.68 3.47
C MET A 270 4.88 19.48 2.05
N ILE A 271 4.11 18.41 1.80
CA ILE A 271 3.37 18.21 0.54
C ILE A 271 2.42 19.38 0.22
N GLY A 272 1.91 20.08 1.24
CA GLY A 272 1.09 21.28 1.10
C GLY A 272 1.85 22.52 0.62
N LEU A 273 3.18 22.49 0.64
CA LEU A 273 4.09 23.59 0.23
C LEU A 273 4.74 23.39 -1.13
N VAL A 274 4.51 22.24 -1.77
CA VAL A 274 5.03 21.98 -3.12
C VAL A 274 4.37 22.92 -4.12
N GLU A 275 5.17 23.48 -5.01
CA GLU A 275 4.74 24.31 -6.15
C GLU A 275 5.15 23.67 -7.48
N ASP A 276 4.48 24.06 -8.57
CA ASP A 276 4.80 23.57 -9.91
C ASP A 276 6.27 23.86 -10.28
N GLY A 277 6.99 22.83 -10.74
CA GLY A 277 8.40 22.94 -11.16
C GLY A 277 9.43 22.69 -10.06
N ASP A 278 9.03 22.53 -8.80
CA ASP A 278 9.93 22.07 -7.74
C ASP A 278 10.53 20.70 -8.09
N THR A 279 11.75 20.43 -7.62
CA THR A 279 12.39 19.12 -7.85
C THR A 279 12.05 18.18 -6.69
N ILE A 280 11.57 16.98 -7.01
CA ILE A 280 11.34 15.91 -6.03
C ILE A 280 12.24 14.73 -6.39
N GLU A 281 12.99 14.26 -5.39
CA GLU A 281 13.92 13.15 -5.48
C GLU A 281 13.36 11.95 -4.70
N ILE A 282 13.27 10.80 -5.35
CA ILE A 282 12.73 9.55 -4.79
C ILE A 282 13.82 8.49 -4.92
N ASP A 283 14.22 7.87 -3.80
CA ASP A 283 15.13 6.73 -3.77
C ASP A 283 14.49 5.60 -2.94
N ILE A 284 13.88 4.62 -3.63
CA ILE A 284 13.26 3.46 -3.00
C ILE A 284 14.31 2.56 -2.32
N PRO A 285 15.45 2.20 -2.94
CA PRO A 285 16.52 1.50 -2.24
C PRO A 285 17.02 2.23 -0.98
N GLY A 286 17.16 3.56 -1.05
CA GLY A 286 17.60 4.42 0.05
C GLY A 286 16.52 4.67 1.13
N ARG A 287 15.25 4.40 0.82
CA ARG A 287 14.07 4.75 1.65
C ARG A 287 13.95 6.26 1.90
N THR A 288 14.30 7.05 0.90
CA THR A 288 14.26 8.52 0.99
C THR A 288 13.33 9.14 -0.04
N ILE A 289 12.65 10.21 0.36
CA ILE A 289 11.92 11.11 -0.54
C ILE A 289 12.18 12.55 -0.12
N HIS A 290 12.66 13.38 -1.04
CA HIS A 290 13.12 14.72 -0.76
C HIS A 290 12.53 15.76 -1.71
N LEU A 291 12.02 16.86 -1.15
CA LEU A 291 11.70 18.07 -1.88
C LEU A 291 12.93 18.97 -1.89
N ALA A 292 13.60 19.09 -3.04
CA ALA A 292 14.84 19.86 -3.21
C ALA A 292 14.53 21.35 -3.41
N VAL A 293 14.07 21.98 -2.33
CA VAL A 293 13.79 23.42 -2.20
C VAL A 293 14.47 23.88 -0.93
N ASP A 294 15.09 25.06 -0.95
CA ASP A 294 15.80 25.59 0.22
C ASP A 294 14.84 25.97 1.35
N GLU A 295 15.34 25.90 2.59
CA GLU A 295 14.56 26.15 3.80
C GLU A 295 13.99 27.57 3.87
N ALA A 296 14.66 28.57 3.30
CA ALA A 296 14.17 29.95 3.33
C ALA A 296 12.93 30.11 2.45
N THR A 297 12.94 29.51 1.25
CA THR A 297 11.78 29.43 0.37
C THR A 297 10.63 28.66 1.03
N LEU A 298 10.91 27.49 1.63
CA LEU A 298 9.88 26.70 2.32
C LEU A 298 9.27 27.44 3.52
N ALA A 299 10.09 28.15 4.29
CA ALA A 299 9.61 28.98 5.40
C ALA A 299 8.72 30.13 4.91
N ALA A 300 9.09 30.79 3.81
CA ALA A 300 8.27 31.84 3.20
C ALA A 300 6.92 31.30 2.70
N ARG A 301 6.92 30.13 2.02
CA ARG A 301 5.68 29.47 1.59
C ARG A 301 4.78 29.08 2.76
N ARG A 302 5.38 28.57 3.84
CA ARG A 302 4.65 28.20 5.07
C ARG A 302 4.00 29.43 5.72
N ALA A 303 4.71 30.54 5.80
CA ALA A 303 4.17 31.80 6.30
C ALA A 303 3.02 32.32 5.42
N ALA A 304 3.16 32.21 4.09
CA ALA A 304 2.13 32.63 3.13
C ALA A 304 0.85 31.77 3.20
N LYS A 305 0.95 30.48 3.51
CA LYS A 305 -0.22 29.59 3.68
C LYS A 305 -1.08 29.94 4.89
N GLY A 306 -0.49 30.49 5.95
CA GLY A 306 -1.19 30.91 7.15
C GLY A 306 -1.61 29.75 8.07
N ALA A 307 -2.66 29.98 8.85
CA ALA A 307 -3.10 29.06 9.91
C ALA A 307 -3.72 27.76 9.35
N LEU A 308 -3.61 26.70 10.14
CA LEU A 308 -4.23 25.41 9.86
C LEU A 308 -5.75 25.43 10.16
N PRO A 309 -6.53 24.52 9.57
CA PRO A 309 -6.12 23.58 8.52
C PRO A 309 -5.93 24.25 7.16
N TRP A 310 -4.95 23.81 6.38
CA TRP A 310 -4.80 24.28 5.00
C TRP A 310 -5.81 23.61 4.07
N GLY A 311 -6.24 24.34 3.04
CA GLY A 311 -7.17 23.84 2.04
C GLY A 311 -6.72 24.15 0.61
N PRO A 312 -7.42 23.57 -0.39
CA PRO A 312 -7.19 23.90 -1.79
C PRO A 312 -7.46 25.38 -2.07
N ALA A 313 -6.69 25.97 -2.98
CA ALA A 313 -6.88 27.35 -3.46
C ALA A 313 -8.20 27.49 -4.23
N GLU A 314 -8.56 26.48 -5.03
CA GLU A 314 -9.83 26.43 -5.73
C GLU A 314 -10.91 25.71 -4.91
N LYS A 315 -12.13 26.25 -4.94
CA LYS A 315 -13.27 25.63 -4.27
C LYS A 315 -13.70 24.36 -5.02
N ARG A 316 -13.53 23.20 -4.40
CA ARG A 316 -14.01 21.91 -4.93
C ARG A 316 -15.55 21.88 -4.99
N SER A 317 -16.12 21.57 -6.16
CA SER A 317 -17.56 21.39 -6.36
C SER A 317 -18.03 20.02 -5.88
N ARG A 318 -17.97 19.78 -4.57
CA ARG A 318 -18.28 18.49 -3.93
C ARG A 318 -19.16 18.70 -2.69
N HIS A 319 -20.17 17.85 -2.54
CA HIS A 319 -20.91 17.77 -1.27
C HIS A 319 -20.11 17.02 -0.21
N VAL A 320 -19.80 17.70 0.90
CA VAL A 320 -19.17 17.07 2.08
C VAL A 320 -20.23 16.93 3.16
N SER A 321 -20.62 15.69 3.45
CA SER A 321 -21.66 15.37 4.43
C SER A 321 -21.22 15.73 5.86
N THR A 322 -22.17 15.87 6.78
CA THR A 322 -21.88 16.08 8.21
C THR A 322 -21.00 14.95 8.77
N ALA A 323 -21.20 13.71 8.33
CA ALA A 323 -20.38 12.57 8.75
C ALA A 323 -18.92 12.72 8.31
N LEU A 324 -18.65 13.19 7.09
CA LEU A 324 -17.28 13.43 6.61
C LEU A 324 -16.62 14.63 7.32
N LYS A 325 -17.39 15.67 7.65
CA LYS A 325 -16.88 16.78 8.47
C LYS A 325 -16.51 16.32 9.88
N ALA A 326 -17.37 15.52 10.51
CA ALA A 326 -17.08 14.93 11.81
C ALA A 326 -15.87 13.99 11.77
N TYR A 327 -15.73 13.21 10.70
CA TYR A 327 -14.52 12.41 10.46
C TYR A 327 -13.28 13.29 10.38
N ALA A 328 -13.29 14.35 9.56
CA ALA A 328 -12.15 15.24 9.37
C ALA A 328 -11.66 15.87 10.68
N LEU A 329 -12.58 16.23 11.59
CA LEU A 329 -12.25 16.83 12.88
C LEU A 329 -11.55 15.87 13.84
N LEU A 330 -11.76 14.57 13.68
CA LEU A 330 -11.28 13.53 14.60
C LEU A 330 -10.15 12.68 13.98
N ALA A 331 -10.01 12.68 12.66
CA ALA A 331 -9.10 11.80 11.96
C ALA A 331 -7.64 12.16 12.27
N SER A 332 -6.88 11.17 12.72
CA SER A 332 -5.43 11.24 12.83
C SER A 332 -4.74 11.06 11.48
N SER A 333 -3.43 11.31 11.46
CA SER A 333 -2.59 11.13 10.28
C SER A 333 -2.63 9.68 9.75
N ALA A 334 -2.39 9.52 8.44
CA ALA A 334 -2.31 8.21 7.81
C ALA A 334 -1.20 7.33 8.42
N ALA A 335 -0.10 7.93 8.87
CA ALA A 335 0.97 7.25 9.61
C ALA A 335 0.52 6.60 10.94
N ARG A 336 -0.69 6.91 11.40
CA ARG A 336 -1.33 6.33 12.60
C ARG A 336 -2.55 5.47 12.27
N GLY A 337 -2.75 5.13 11.00
CA GLY A 337 -3.90 4.36 10.54
C GLY A 337 -5.19 5.17 10.39
N ALA A 338 -5.12 6.50 10.43
CA ALA A 338 -6.28 7.39 10.30
C ALA A 338 -7.41 7.07 11.30
N VAL A 339 -7.03 6.62 12.51
CA VAL A 339 -7.94 6.41 13.64
C VAL A 339 -8.56 7.75 14.08
N ARG A 340 -9.66 7.69 14.83
CA ARG A 340 -10.33 8.87 15.37
C ARG A 340 -9.79 9.15 16.77
N ILE A 341 -9.27 10.35 16.98
CA ILE A 341 -8.77 10.83 18.27
C ILE A 341 -9.70 11.96 18.74
N LEU A 342 -10.15 11.88 19.99
CA LEU A 342 -10.99 12.92 20.57
C LEU A 342 -10.15 14.15 20.93
N PRO A 343 -10.71 15.38 20.83
CA PRO A 343 -10.01 16.57 21.26
C PRO A 343 -9.57 16.48 22.73
N GLY A 344 -8.28 16.69 22.98
CA GLY A 344 -7.71 16.66 24.34
C GLY A 344 -7.21 15.30 24.82
N GLU A 345 -7.35 14.24 24.03
CA GLU A 345 -6.61 13.00 24.24
C GLU A 345 -5.27 13.09 23.51
N ASP A 346 -4.18 12.75 24.21
CA ASP A 346 -2.89 12.58 23.56
C ASP A 346 -2.99 11.35 22.65
N GLY A 347 -2.80 11.57 21.36
CA GLY A 347 -2.54 10.50 20.41
C GLY A 347 -1.18 9.91 20.70
#